data_AF-A0A7J7I5V9-F1
#
_entry.id   AF-A0A7J7I5V9-F1
#
_cell.length_a   1.000
_cell.length_b   1.000
_cell.length_c   1.000
_cell.angle_alpha   90.00
_cell.angle_beta   90.00
_cell.angle_gamma   90.00
#
_symmetry.space_group_name_H-M   'P 1'
#
loop_
_entity.id
_entity.type
_entity.pdbx_description
1 polymer ?
#
loop_
_entity_poly.entity_id
_entity_poly.type
_entity_poly.pdbx_seq_one_letter_code
_entity_poly.pdbx_strand_id
1 'polypeptide(L)'
;MEPFGQKWCKFEAVWLSDPSTQDILQKIWKLPISDVASCVQRHSIVFRHLKNWNALSFRSLQGQIEDIQARLNQVQRLLLSPSMKTQEQELRFHLDILLQKQELYWAQRSKQHWLSLGDRNTKFFHRMASWRRSRNRIVLI
;
A
#
# COMPACT_ATOMS: atom_id res chain seq x y z
N MET A 1 22.35 26.33 6.93
CA MET A 1 22.48 24.91 6.51
C MET A 1 21.11 24.27 6.67
N GLU A 2 20.42 24.04 5.56
CA GLU A 2 19.08 23.42 5.49
C GLU A 2 19.13 21.95 5.99
N PRO A 3 18.12 21.46 6.73
CA PRO A 3 18.14 20.10 7.24
C PRO A 3 17.82 19.12 6.11
N PHE A 4 18.78 18.29 5.73
CA PHE A 4 18.57 17.07 4.94
C PHE A 4 17.72 16.09 5.76
N GLY A 5 16.40 16.29 5.76
CA GLY A 5 15.47 15.53 6.59
C GLY A 5 14.07 15.40 5.98
N GLN A 6 13.91 15.62 4.67
CA GLN A 6 12.62 15.41 4.04
C GLN A 6 12.31 13.91 4.03
N LYS A 7 11.42 13.50 4.94
CA LYS A 7 10.89 12.14 5.05
C LYS A 7 10.33 11.73 3.69
N TRP A 8 11.10 10.94 2.94
CA TRP A 8 10.70 10.49 1.60
C TRP A 8 9.36 9.77 1.69
N CYS A 9 8.44 10.16 0.80
CA CYS A 9 7.16 9.49 0.70
C CYS A 9 7.41 8.08 0.20
N LYS A 10 6.92 7.08 0.97
CA LYS A 10 7.10 5.68 0.63
C LYS A 10 5.97 5.26 -0.31
N PHE A 11 6.31 4.45 -1.29
CA PHE A 11 5.33 3.77 -2.14
C PHE A 11 4.48 2.82 -1.29
N GLU A 12 3.21 2.64 -1.65
CA GLU A 12 2.30 1.68 -1.01
C GLU A 12 1.71 0.77 -2.10
N ALA A 13 1.90 -0.53 -1.98
CA ALA A 13 1.51 -1.49 -3.01
C ALA A 13 0.00 -1.52 -3.24
N VAL A 14 -0.79 -1.19 -2.21
CA VAL A 14 -2.26 -1.06 -2.28
C VAL A 14 -2.71 -0.02 -3.30
N TRP A 15 -1.86 0.96 -3.66
CA TRP A 15 -2.17 1.93 -4.72
C TRP A 15 -2.42 1.28 -6.07
N LEU A 16 -1.75 0.15 -6.37
CA LEU A 16 -1.91 -0.55 -7.64
C LEU A 16 -3.21 -1.35 -7.71
N SER A 17 -3.84 -1.60 -6.56
CA SER A 17 -5.08 -2.35 -6.45
C SER A 17 -6.32 -1.50 -6.79
N ASP A 18 -6.16 -0.17 -6.83
CA ASP A 18 -7.27 0.76 -7.05
C ASP A 18 -7.16 1.45 -8.42
N PRO A 19 -8.18 1.29 -9.30
CA PRO A 19 -8.23 1.95 -10.61
C PRO A 19 -8.09 3.48 -10.55
N SER A 20 -8.57 4.12 -9.47
CA SER A 20 -8.50 5.57 -9.30
C SER A 20 -7.06 6.10 -9.24
N THR A 21 -6.10 5.28 -8.81
CA THR A 21 -4.68 5.61 -8.84
C THR A 21 -4.19 5.83 -10.27
N GLN A 22 -4.63 4.98 -11.20
CA GLN A 22 -4.24 5.07 -12.60
C GLN A 22 -4.80 6.36 -13.24
N ASP A 23 -6.03 6.74 -12.91
CA ASP A 23 -6.64 7.98 -13.38
C ASP A 23 -5.89 9.21 -12.89
N ILE A 24 -5.49 9.24 -11.61
CA ILE A 24 -4.70 10.32 -11.02
C ILE A 24 -3.35 10.45 -11.72
N LEU A 25 -2.68 9.32 -11.96
CA LEU A 25 -1.40 9.29 -12.66
C LEU A 25 -1.54 9.82 -14.08
N GLN A 26 -2.52 9.34 -14.85
CA GLN A 26 -2.74 9.81 -16.22
C GLN A 26 -3.04 11.31 -16.29
N LYS A 27 -3.88 11.83 -15.38
CA LYS A 27 -4.19 13.26 -15.32
C LYS A 27 -2.94 14.11 -15.10
N ILE A 28 -2.07 13.70 -14.17
CA ILE A 28 -0.85 14.45 -13.84
C ILE A 28 0.21 14.30 -14.94
N TRP A 29 0.30 13.12 -15.57
CA TRP A 29 1.32 12.86 -16.60
C TRP A 29 1.03 13.53 -17.94
N LYS A 30 -0.24 13.83 -18.24
CA LYS A 30 -0.67 14.58 -19.44
C LYS A 30 -0.31 16.06 -19.41
N LEU A 31 0.11 16.61 -18.27
CA LEU A 31 0.59 17.99 -18.21
C LEU A 31 1.89 18.12 -19.04
N PRO A 32 2.18 19.27 -19.67
CA PRO A 32 3.42 19.50 -20.41
C PRO A 32 4.64 19.60 -19.49
N ILE A 33 5.75 18.93 -19.83
CA ILE A 33 7.01 18.97 -19.07
C ILE A 33 7.84 20.13 -19.63
N SER A 34 8.14 21.12 -18.80
CA SER A 34 9.01 22.25 -19.18
C SER A 34 10.48 21.97 -18.87
N ASP A 35 10.76 21.28 -17.76
CA ASP A 35 12.10 21.05 -17.23
C ASP A 35 12.15 19.91 -16.20
N VAL A 36 13.36 19.55 -15.73
CA VAL A 36 13.57 18.52 -14.70
C VAL A 36 12.89 18.90 -13.37
N ALA A 37 12.81 20.20 -13.04
CA ALA A 37 12.10 20.66 -11.85
C ALA A 37 10.60 20.31 -11.91
N SER A 38 9.97 20.44 -13.09
CA SER A 38 8.58 20.06 -13.31
C SER A 38 8.34 18.55 -13.11
N CYS A 39 9.33 17.69 -13.39
CA CYS A 39 9.25 16.25 -13.08
C CYS A 39 9.23 15.97 -11.58
N VAL A 40 10.10 16.61 -10.80
CA VAL A 40 10.12 16.49 -9.33
C VAL A 40 8.82 17.00 -8.71
N GLN A 41 8.26 18.07 -9.29
CA GLN A 41 7.01 18.67 -8.84
C GLN A 41 5.81 17.74 -9.09
N ARG A 42 5.75 17.07 -10.25
CA ARG A 42 4.72 16.04 -10.53
C ARG A 42 4.79 14.89 -9.54
N HIS A 43 5.98 14.36 -9.31
CA HIS A 43 6.19 13.30 -8.34
C HIS A 43 5.65 13.72 -6.96
N SER A 44 5.98 14.95 -6.53
CA SER A 44 5.51 15.49 -5.25
C SER A 44 3.97 15.61 -5.18
N ILE A 45 3.32 16.01 -6.28
CA ILE A 45 1.86 16.13 -6.38
C ILE A 45 1.20 14.75 -6.31
N VAL A 46 1.67 13.79 -7.12
CA VAL A 46 1.18 12.40 -7.14
C VAL A 46 1.27 11.81 -5.73
N PHE A 47 2.44 11.88 -5.11
CA PHE A 47 2.66 11.28 -3.80
C PHE A 47 1.84 11.94 -2.70
N ARG A 48 1.60 13.27 -2.77
CA ARG A 48 0.72 13.95 -1.82
C ARG A 48 -0.71 13.44 -1.94
N HIS A 49 -1.23 13.33 -3.16
CA HIS A 49 -2.57 12.80 -3.41
C HIS A 49 -2.69 11.36 -2.94
N LEU A 50 -1.76 10.48 -3.33
CA LEU A 50 -1.82 9.06 -2.97
C LEU A 50 -1.63 8.82 -1.47
N LYS A 51 -0.83 9.65 -0.79
CA LYS A 51 -0.66 9.58 0.67
C LYS A 51 -1.94 9.97 1.42
N ASN A 52 -2.60 11.05 0.99
CA ASN A 52 -3.87 11.48 1.58
C ASN A 52 -4.96 10.44 1.32
N TRP A 53 -5.01 9.91 0.10
CA TRP A 53 -5.89 8.81 -0.27
C TRP A 53 -5.65 7.60 0.63
N ASN A 54 -4.40 7.16 0.82
CA ASN A 54 -4.10 5.98 1.64
C ASN A 54 -4.57 6.13 3.10
N ALA A 55 -4.41 7.32 3.69
CA ALA A 55 -4.84 7.57 5.07
C ALA A 55 -6.37 7.53 5.24
N LEU A 56 -7.12 7.92 4.20
CA LEU A 56 -8.58 7.86 4.18
C LEU A 56 -9.06 6.44 3.82
N SER A 57 -8.47 5.84 2.79
CA SER A 57 -8.78 4.51 2.30
C SER A 57 -8.46 3.43 3.30
N PHE A 58 -7.37 3.51 4.07
CA PHE A 58 -7.07 2.50 5.10
C PHE A 58 -8.06 2.56 6.27
N ARG A 59 -8.45 3.76 6.72
CA ARG A 59 -9.53 3.90 7.71
C ARG A 59 -10.86 3.38 7.18
N SER A 60 -11.16 3.73 5.92
CA SER A 60 -12.35 3.21 5.24
C SER A 60 -12.29 1.69 5.09
N LEU A 61 -11.13 1.10 4.80
CA LEU A 61 -10.92 -0.33 4.63
C LEU A 61 -11.23 -1.09 5.92
N GLN A 62 -10.70 -0.62 7.05
CA GLN A 62 -11.01 -1.21 8.36
C GLN A 62 -12.51 -1.14 8.67
N GLY A 63 -13.14 0.02 8.44
CA GLY A 63 -14.58 0.17 8.64
C GLY A 63 -15.42 -0.71 7.70
N GLN A 64 -15.01 -0.88 6.45
CA GLN A 64 -15.68 -1.78 5.50
C GLN A 64 -15.57 -3.25 5.91
N ILE A 65 -14.41 -3.67 6.44
CA ILE A 65 -14.22 -5.03 6.98
C ILE A 65 -15.16 -5.26 8.16
N GLU A 66 -15.22 -4.32 9.10
CA GLU A 66 -16.09 -4.41 10.29
C GLU A 66 -17.57 -4.45 9.89
N ASP A 67 -18.01 -3.62 8.95
CA ASP A 67 -19.38 -3.62 8.44
C ASP A 67 -19.76 -4.95 7.78
N ILE A 68 -18.90 -5.47 6.89
CA ILE A 68 -19.17 -6.74 6.21
C ILE A 68 -19.18 -7.89 7.20
N GLN A 69 -18.28 -7.91 8.20
CA GLN A 69 -18.30 -8.91 9.26
C GLN A 69 -19.57 -8.84 10.10
N ALA A 70 -20.07 -7.63 10.41
CA ALA A 70 -21.34 -7.47 11.13
C ALA A 70 -22.53 -7.99 10.31
N ARG A 71 -22.59 -7.67 9.01
CA ARG A 71 -23.62 -8.15 8.08
C ARG A 71 -23.57 -9.68 7.92
N LEU A 72 -22.38 -10.25 7.83
CA LEU A 72 -22.17 -11.70 7.70
C LEU A 72 -22.64 -12.43 8.97
N ASN A 73 -22.33 -11.90 10.15
CA ASN A 73 -22.86 -12.42 11.42
C ASN A 73 -24.39 -12.36 11.49
N GLN A 74 -25.00 -11.29 10.99
CA GLN A 74 -26.46 -11.16 10.95
C GLN A 74 -27.10 -12.20 10.03
N VAL A 75 -26.55 -12.38 8.82
CA VAL A 75 -27.05 -13.38 7.85
C VAL A 75 -26.89 -14.79 8.41
N GLN A 76 -25.75 -15.11 9.05
CA GLN A 76 -25.50 -16.42 9.65
C GLN A 76 -26.46 -16.78 10.78
N ARG A 77 -26.91 -15.79 11.57
CA ARG A 77 -27.90 -16.00 12.64
C ARG A 77 -29.31 -16.27 12.11
N LEU A 78 -29.61 -15.86 10.88
CA LEU A 78 -30.95 -15.92 10.27
C LEU A 78 -31.10 -17.08 9.28
N LEU A 79 -30.11 -17.98 9.15
CA LEU A 79 -30.04 -19.02 8.13
C LEU A 79 -31.24 -20.00 8.16
N LEU A 80 -32.29 -19.67 7.40
CA LEU A 80 -33.47 -20.53 7.17
C LEU A 80 -33.84 -20.66 5.68
N SER A 81 -33.17 -19.96 4.74
CA SER A 81 -33.55 -19.93 3.31
C SER A 81 -32.36 -20.07 2.35
N PRO A 82 -32.52 -20.73 1.18
CA PRO A 82 -31.52 -20.77 0.11
C PRO A 82 -31.06 -19.40 -0.40
N SER A 83 -31.91 -18.38 -0.41
CA SER A 83 -31.55 -17.01 -0.86
C SER A 83 -30.54 -16.34 0.07
N MET A 84 -30.59 -16.64 1.37
CA MET A 84 -29.63 -16.14 2.37
C MET A 84 -28.25 -16.77 2.22
N LYS A 85 -28.16 -17.99 1.68
CA LYS A 85 -26.87 -18.66 1.40
C LYS A 85 -26.11 -17.96 0.27
N THR A 86 -26.80 -17.53 -0.79
CA THR A 86 -26.18 -16.76 -1.88
C THR A 86 -25.65 -15.42 -1.36
N GLN A 87 -26.45 -14.72 -0.56
CA GLN A 87 -26.01 -13.48 0.07
C GLN A 87 -24.81 -13.67 1.00
N GLU A 88 -24.74 -14.77 1.75
CA GLU A 88 -23.57 -15.10 2.56
C GLU A 88 -22.31 -15.30 1.70
N GLN A 89 -22.44 -16.01 0.57
CA GLN A 89 -21.32 -16.23 -0.35
C GLN A 89 -20.79 -14.92 -0.94
N GLU A 90 -21.67 -14.01 -1.34
CA GLU A 90 -21.29 -12.68 -1.83
C GLU A 90 -20.57 -11.85 -0.77
N LEU A 91 -21.07 -11.87 0.47
CA LEU A 91 -20.44 -11.16 1.60
C LEU A 91 -19.05 -11.73 1.92
N ARG A 92 -18.89 -13.07 1.90
CA ARG A 92 -17.59 -13.73 2.08
C ARG A 92 -16.60 -13.35 0.99
N PHE A 93 -17.04 -13.37 -0.27
CA PHE A 93 -16.20 -12.95 -1.40
C PHE A 93 -15.74 -11.50 -1.26
N HIS A 94 -16.63 -10.60 -0.89
CA HIS A 94 -16.29 -9.19 -0.66
C HIS A 94 -15.31 -9.05 0.51
N LEU A 95 -15.53 -9.78 1.62
CA LEU A 95 -14.63 -9.79 2.77
C LEU A 95 -13.22 -10.25 2.37
N ASP A 96 -13.09 -11.31 1.57
CA ASP A 96 -11.80 -11.81 1.10
C ASP A 96 -11.03 -10.75 0.29
N ILE A 97 -11.70 -9.98 -0.56
CA ILE A 97 -11.08 -8.87 -1.31
C ILE A 97 -10.53 -7.80 -0.36
N LEU A 98 -11.30 -7.41 0.66
CA LEU A 98 -10.86 -6.39 1.62
C LEU A 98 -9.70 -6.90 2.49
N LEU A 99 -9.76 -8.16 2.92
CA LEU A 99 -8.69 -8.80 3.67
C LEU A 99 -7.40 -8.90 2.86
N GLN A 100 -7.47 -9.24 1.57
CA GLN A 100 -6.29 -9.22 0.69
C GLN A 100 -5.65 -7.83 0.59
N LYS A 101 -6.45 -6.76 0.50
CA LYS A 101 -5.94 -5.38 0.51
C LYS A 101 -5.26 -5.04 1.84
N GLN A 102 -5.85 -5.47 2.95
CA GLN A 102 -5.29 -5.28 4.30
C GLN A 102 -4.00 -6.08 4.48
N GLU A 103 -3.96 -7.33 4.01
CA GLU A 103 -2.78 -8.18 4.00
C GLU A 103 -1.65 -7.54 3.20
N LEU A 104 -1.92 -7.06 1.98
CA LEU A 104 -0.93 -6.36 1.15
C LEU A 104 -0.33 -5.15 1.88
N TYR A 105 -1.19 -4.36 2.54
CA TYR A 105 -0.79 -3.20 3.33
C TYR A 105 0.13 -3.57 4.51
N TRP A 106 -0.18 -4.65 5.24
CA TRP A 106 0.61 -5.11 6.38
C TRP A 106 1.86 -5.87 5.98
N ALA A 107 1.81 -6.71 4.95
CA ALA A 107 2.96 -7.46 4.41
C ALA A 107 4.09 -6.51 3.99
N GLN A 108 3.73 -5.36 3.41
CA GLN A 108 4.70 -4.32 3.06
C GLN A 108 5.35 -3.69 4.30
N ARG A 109 4.59 -3.48 5.39
CA ARG A 109 5.06 -2.86 6.64
C ARG A 109 5.88 -3.80 7.50
N SER A 110 5.46 -5.06 7.59
CA SER A 110 6.15 -6.12 8.33
C SER A 110 7.44 -6.54 7.65
N LYS A 111 7.69 -6.08 6.40
CA LYS A 111 8.80 -6.54 5.55
C LYS A 111 8.86 -8.06 5.48
N GLN A 112 7.71 -8.73 5.50
CA GLN A 112 7.61 -10.20 5.57
C GLN A 112 8.44 -10.92 4.49
N HIS A 113 8.57 -10.32 3.31
CA HIS A 113 9.43 -10.81 2.23
C HIS A 113 10.92 -10.86 2.61
N TRP A 114 11.42 -9.95 3.45
CA TRP A 114 12.80 -9.96 3.94
C TRP A 114 13.04 -11.14 4.88
N LEU A 115 12.05 -11.44 5.73
CA LEU A 115 12.10 -12.59 6.63
C LEU A 115 12.06 -13.91 5.86
N SER A 116 11.22 -14.02 4.81
CA SER A 116 11.14 -15.25 3.99
C SER A 116 12.38 -15.46 3.10
N LEU A 117 13.03 -14.38 2.65
CA LEU A 117 14.28 -14.43 1.88
C LEU A 117 15.54 -14.61 2.75
N GLY A 118 15.38 -14.91 4.05
CA GLY A 118 16.49 -15.32 4.90
C GLY A 118 17.22 -14.18 5.63
N ASP A 119 16.55 -13.07 5.91
CA ASP A 119 17.04 -12.05 6.85
C ASP A 119 16.95 -12.57 8.30
N ARG A 120 17.84 -13.52 8.64
CA ARG A 120 18.04 -14.05 10.00
C ARG A 120 19.00 -13.19 10.82
N ASN A 121 19.30 -11.94 10.40
CA ASN A 121 20.35 -11.10 11.02
C ASN A 121 21.70 -11.84 11.17
N THR A 122 22.05 -12.69 10.21
CA THR A 122 23.31 -13.43 10.28
C THR A 122 24.49 -12.50 9.99
N LYS A 123 25.71 -12.92 10.38
CA LYS A 123 26.95 -12.18 10.05
C LYS A 123 27.09 -11.90 8.54
N PHE A 124 26.56 -12.77 7.68
CA PHE A 124 26.54 -12.59 6.23
C PHE A 124 25.66 -11.40 5.82
N PHE A 125 24.47 -11.27 6.41
CA PHE A 125 23.57 -10.14 6.16
C PHE A 125 24.22 -8.81 6.54
N HIS A 126 24.81 -8.71 7.73
CA HIS A 126 25.50 -7.50 8.17
C HIS A 126 26.69 -7.13 7.27
N ARG A 127 27.40 -8.13 6.73
CA ARG A 127 28.46 -7.92 5.72
C ARG A 127 27.87 -7.40 4.41
N MET A 128 26.83 -8.02 3.88
CA MET A 128 26.19 -7.60 2.62
C MET A 128 25.58 -6.19 2.73
N ALA A 129 24.94 -5.88 3.86
CA ALA A 129 24.40 -4.56 4.14
C ALA A 129 25.50 -3.49 4.22
N SER A 130 26.64 -3.81 4.87
CA SER A 130 27.80 -2.92 4.92
C SER A 130 28.43 -2.72 3.54
N TRP A 131 28.53 -3.77 2.73
CA TRP A 131 29.03 -3.69 1.36
C TRP A 131 28.13 -2.82 0.47
N ARG A 132 26.80 -3.01 0.53
CA ARG A 132 25.84 -2.16 -0.18
C ARG A 132 25.91 -0.70 0.27
N ARG A 133 26.07 -0.45 1.57
CA ARG A 133 26.25 0.90 2.12
C ARG A 133 27.53 1.57 1.60
N SER A 134 28.62 0.82 1.50
CA SER A 134 29.88 1.32 0.94
C SER A 134 29.72 1.64 -0.55
N ARG A 135 29.10 0.75 -1.32
CA ARG A 135 28.90 0.91 -2.77
C ARG A 135 27.94 2.05 -3.10
N ASN A 136 26.91 2.26 -2.29
CA ASN A 136 25.92 3.32 -2.51
C ASN A 136 26.30 4.65 -1.85
N ARG A 137 27.48 4.73 -1.22
CA ARG A 137 28.01 6.00 -0.74
C ARG A 137 28.47 6.80 -1.95
N ILE A 138 27.63 7.74 -2.38
CA ILE A 138 28.01 8.74 -3.39
C ILE A 138 29.05 9.64 -2.72
N VAL A 139 30.30 9.52 -3.16
CA VAL A 139 31.36 10.46 -2.79
C VAL A 139 31.29 11.59 -3.81
N LEU A 140 31.04 12.82 -3.32
CA LEU A 140 31.24 14.03 -4.12
C LEU A 140 32.74 14.12 -4.43
N ILE A 141 33.08 13.98 -5.71
CA ILE A 141 34.40 14.34 -6.26
C ILE A 141 34.36 15.83 -6.58
#